data_AF-A0A4P7GND8-F1
#
_entry.id   AF-A0A4P7GND8-F1
#
_cell.length_a   1.000
_cell.length_b   1.000
_cell.length_c   1.000
_cell.angle_alpha   90.00
_cell.angle_beta   90.00
_cell.angle_gamma   90.00
#
_symmetry.space_group_name_H-M   'P 1'
#
loop_
_entity.id
_entity.type
_entity.pdbx_description
1 polymer ?
#
loop_
_entity_poly.entity_id
_entity_poly.type
_entity_poly.pdbx_seq_one_letter_code
_entity_poly.pdbx_strand_id
1 'polypeptide(L)'
;MPTRTLVLLRHGKSDWSGNHDDRHRPLTGRGRRQAAEAGRWLAGHGPALDLAVVSPATRAAAAWELAAAELQHSPAVRLDETAYAFDGMALRHVVRDLPAEAGAVALVGHNPALEELVELVADVRLTLSTSCLAVLAWKGGWADAGSTRARVLAHGRPPTPPAGEVVVRTRRDGDVPGLVEVLAAQQAVSRYPMRWPLPFPVEEFIVRPGQVVAWTAELDGRPVGHVAVHEPAPDSPLTDLWAAAHGRPPEQLGVLGTLFVDSGLRGSGIGRRLHDTALDWLHDHDLAACLDVVPVHRPAAQMYAALGWRVVGHARPAWLPASAPDVVAMVHTGSPGDPTGLS
;
A
#
# COMPACT_ATOMS: atom_id res chain seq x y z
N MET A 1 -7.00 8.93 29.62
CA MET A 1 -6.52 10.14 28.92
C MET A 1 -7.12 10.17 27.53
N PRO A 2 -7.50 11.35 27.00
CA PRO A 2 -8.02 11.48 25.65
C PRO A 2 -6.99 10.98 24.61
N THR A 3 -7.49 10.56 23.45
CA THR A 3 -6.65 10.16 22.30
C THR A 3 -6.71 11.28 21.27
N ARG A 4 -5.56 11.63 20.70
CA ARG A 4 -5.46 12.54 19.55
C ARG A 4 -5.20 11.76 18.29
N THR A 5 -5.80 12.22 17.19
CA THR A 5 -5.60 11.63 15.87
C THR A 5 -5.08 12.67 14.89
N LEU A 6 -3.86 12.49 14.41
CA LEU A 6 -3.25 13.34 13.39
C LEU A 6 -3.33 12.66 12.03
N VAL A 7 -4.00 13.30 11.08
CA VAL A 7 -4.03 12.88 9.68
C VAL A 7 -3.01 13.71 8.91
N LEU A 8 -1.90 13.10 8.52
CA LEU A 8 -0.95 13.73 7.61
C LEU A 8 -1.41 13.50 6.18
N LEU A 9 -1.44 14.55 5.36
CA LEU A 9 -1.68 14.46 3.92
C LEU A 9 -0.57 15.18 3.18
N ARG A 10 0.25 14.44 2.43
CA ARG A 10 1.17 15.08 1.50
C ARG A 10 0.38 15.62 0.31
N HIS A 11 0.68 16.86 -0.09
CA HIS A 11 0.08 17.46 -1.28
C HIS A 11 0.12 16.56 -2.53
N GLY A 12 -0.79 16.80 -3.46
CA GLY A 12 -0.87 16.05 -4.71
C GLY A 12 0.28 16.32 -5.68
N LYS A 13 0.37 15.51 -6.74
CA LYS A 13 1.40 15.67 -7.78
C LYS A 13 1.25 17.04 -8.43
N SER A 14 2.26 17.89 -8.26
CA SER A 14 2.32 19.23 -8.85
C SER A 14 2.96 19.24 -10.23
N ASP A 15 2.58 20.27 -10.99
CA ASP A 15 3.05 20.53 -12.34
C ASP A 15 4.34 21.38 -12.30
N TRP A 16 5.23 21.16 -13.27
CA TRP A 16 6.49 21.90 -13.46
C TRP A 16 6.59 22.51 -14.85
N SER A 17 5.63 22.27 -15.76
CA SER A 17 5.75 22.72 -17.15
C SER A 17 5.45 24.20 -17.37
N GLY A 18 4.89 24.89 -16.37
CA GLY A 18 4.63 26.33 -16.41
C GLY A 18 5.73 27.16 -15.74
N ASN A 19 5.78 28.46 -16.06
CA ASN A 19 6.68 29.42 -15.42
C ASN A 19 6.10 29.91 -14.07
N HIS A 20 5.98 28.99 -13.11
CA HIS A 20 5.51 29.29 -11.75
C HIS A 20 6.69 29.15 -10.78
N ASP A 21 6.84 30.08 -9.83
CA ASP A 21 7.70 29.82 -8.67
C ASP A 21 7.18 28.64 -7.86
N ASP A 22 8.01 28.06 -6.99
CA ASP A 22 7.62 26.81 -6.32
C ASP A 22 6.29 26.91 -5.56
N ARG A 23 6.02 28.04 -4.88
CA ARG A 23 4.82 28.21 -4.04
C ARG A 23 3.54 28.18 -4.86
N HIS A 24 3.57 28.76 -6.06
CA HIS A 24 2.40 28.91 -6.93
C HIS A 24 2.17 27.75 -7.90
N ARG A 25 2.98 26.68 -7.80
CA ARG A 25 2.85 25.53 -8.70
C ARG A 25 1.49 24.83 -8.54
N PRO A 26 0.73 24.65 -9.63
CA PRO A 26 -0.57 23.99 -9.57
C PRO A 26 -0.44 22.47 -9.43
N LEU A 27 -1.55 21.82 -9.12
CA LEU A 27 -1.68 20.37 -9.22
C LEU A 27 -1.82 19.93 -10.68
N THR A 28 -1.19 18.81 -11.03
CA THR A 28 -1.48 18.08 -12.28
C THR A 28 -2.88 17.47 -12.22
N GLY A 29 -3.45 17.09 -13.38
CA GLY A 29 -4.72 16.35 -13.42
C GLY A 29 -4.69 15.06 -12.58
N ARG A 30 -3.56 14.35 -12.57
CA ARG A 30 -3.34 13.19 -11.67
C ARG A 30 -3.38 13.59 -10.20
N GLY A 31 -2.67 14.66 -9.83
CA GLY A 31 -2.63 15.15 -8.45
C GLY A 31 -4.00 15.58 -7.92
N ARG A 32 -4.83 16.19 -8.77
CA ARG A 32 -6.20 16.58 -8.42
C ARG A 32 -7.08 15.36 -8.12
N ARG A 33 -7.09 14.35 -9.01
CA ARG A 33 -7.84 13.10 -8.79
C ARG A 33 -7.44 12.40 -7.50
N GLN A 34 -6.13 12.25 -7.28
CA GLN A 34 -5.60 11.57 -6.10
C GLN A 34 -5.86 12.31 -4.79
N ALA A 35 -5.97 13.64 -4.81
CA ALA A 35 -6.38 14.41 -3.63
C ALA A 35 -7.85 14.16 -3.26
N ALA A 36 -8.75 14.13 -4.24
CA ALA A 36 -10.15 13.78 -4.00
C ALA A 36 -10.30 12.33 -3.50
N GLU A 37 -9.50 11.38 -4.02
CA GLU A 37 -9.47 10.00 -3.50
C GLU A 37 -9.04 9.92 -2.03
N ALA A 38 -8.08 10.76 -1.62
CA ALA A 38 -7.70 10.89 -0.22
C ALA A 38 -8.87 11.36 0.65
N GLY A 39 -9.62 12.36 0.18
CA GLY A 39 -10.85 12.83 0.80
C GLY A 39 -11.91 11.74 0.97
N ARG A 40 -12.25 11.03 -0.12
CA ARG A 40 -13.23 9.93 -0.09
C ARG A 40 -12.83 8.82 0.88
N TRP A 41 -11.55 8.47 0.90
CA TRP A 41 -11.07 7.47 1.84
C TRP A 41 -11.22 7.94 3.29
N LEU A 42 -10.88 9.20 3.58
CA LEU A 42 -11.08 9.79 4.91
C LEU A 42 -12.55 9.85 5.31
N ALA A 43 -13.46 10.14 4.39
CA ALA A 43 -14.90 10.15 4.66
C ALA A 43 -15.44 8.77 5.09
N GLY A 44 -14.86 7.67 4.56
CA GLY A 44 -15.28 6.30 4.88
C GLY A 44 -14.50 5.62 6.01
N HIS A 45 -13.27 6.05 6.31
CA HIS A 45 -12.34 5.33 7.20
C HIS A 45 -11.62 6.22 8.21
N GLY A 46 -11.62 7.54 8.00
CA GLY A 46 -10.91 8.51 8.83
C GLY A 46 -11.74 8.95 10.05
N PRO A 47 -11.10 9.64 11.01
CA PRO A 47 -11.83 10.29 12.09
C PRO A 47 -12.66 11.47 11.54
N ALA A 48 -13.72 11.85 12.26
CA ALA A 48 -14.33 13.17 12.07
C ALA A 48 -13.29 14.24 12.44
N LEU A 49 -12.91 15.08 11.49
CA LEU A 49 -11.88 16.11 11.68
C LEU A 49 -12.49 17.36 12.32
N ASP A 50 -11.79 17.92 13.30
CA ASP A 50 -12.17 19.18 13.94
C ASP A 50 -11.50 20.38 13.26
N LEU A 51 -10.25 20.19 12.84
CA LEU A 51 -9.40 21.22 12.27
C LEU A 51 -8.53 20.64 11.14
N ALA A 52 -8.27 21.45 10.13
CA ALA A 52 -7.26 21.21 9.12
C ALA A 52 -6.24 22.36 9.11
N VAL A 53 -4.98 22.03 9.36
CA VAL A 53 -3.84 22.93 9.19
C VAL A 53 -3.22 22.68 7.83
N VAL A 54 -3.19 23.70 6.99
CA VAL A 54 -2.89 23.56 5.56
C VAL A 54 -1.79 24.53 5.17
N SER A 55 -0.74 24.01 4.53
CA SER A 55 0.28 24.85 3.89
C SER A 55 -0.35 25.78 2.85
N PRO A 56 0.00 27.08 2.84
CA PRO A 56 -0.57 28.06 1.90
C PRO A 56 -0.07 27.88 0.46
N ALA A 57 0.89 26.99 0.19
CA ALA A 57 1.31 26.69 -1.17
C ALA A 57 0.14 26.18 -2.01
N THR A 58 0.01 26.67 -3.26
CA THR A 58 -1.16 26.42 -4.12
C THR A 58 -1.48 24.94 -4.27
N ARG A 59 -0.47 24.09 -4.41
CA ARG A 59 -0.64 22.63 -4.51
C ARG A 59 -1.18 21.96 -3.23
N ALA A 60 -0.86 22.51 -2.05
CA ALA A 60 -1.31 21.97 -0.77
C ALA A 60 -2.74 22.43 -0.47
N ALA A 61 -3.00 23.73 -0.62
CA ALA A 61 -4.35 24.30 -0.50
C ALA A 61 -5.34 23.61 -1.46
N ALA A 62 -5.01 23.54 -2.76
CA ALA A 62 -5.88 22.88 -3.74
C ALA A 62 -6.05 21.38 -3.49
N ALA A 63 -5.04 20.70 -2.92
CA ALA A 63 -5.18 19.29 -2.55
C ALA A 63 -6.13 19.13 -1.37
N TRP A 64 -6.05 20.02 -0.38
CA TRP A 64 -6.97 20.02 0.75
C TRP A 64 -8.40 20.34 0.32
N GLU A 65 -8.62 21.36 -0.52
CA GLU A 65 -9.94 21.70 -1.03
C GLU A 65 -10.62 20.51 -1.71
N LEU A 66 -9.89 19.79 -2.57
CA LEU A 66 -10.39 18.59 -3.24
C LEU A 66 -10.67 17.44 -2.28
N ALA A 67 -9.86 17.28 -1.23
CA ALA A 67 -10.10 16.25 -0.22
C ALA A 67 -11.29 16.61 0.69
N ALA A 68 -11.38 17.86 1.13
CA ALA A 68 -12.42 18.37 2.01
C ALA A 68 -13.81 18.33 1.35
N ALA A 69 -13.89 18.53 0.03
CA ALA A 69 -15.14 18.43 -0.73
C ALA A 69 -15.81 17.04 -0.67
N GLU A 70 -15.06 16.00 -0.28
CA GLU A 70 -15.54 14.62 -0.17
C GLU A 70 -15.92 14.25 1.27
N LEU A 71 -15.60 15.09 2.26
CA LEU A 71 -15.92 14.86 3.66
C LEU A 71 -17.38 15.17 3.94
N GLN A 72 -17.99 14.38 4.83
CA GLN A 72 -19.38 14.63 5.26
C GLN A 72 -19.53 15.92 6.07
N HIS A 73 -18.49 16.29 6.83
CA HIS A 73 -18.45 17.49 7.65
C HIS A 73 -17.15 18.24 7.38
N SER A 74 -17.25 19.53 7.10
CA SER A 74 -16.09 20.39 6.87
C SER A 74 -15.46 20.79 8.20
N PRO A 75 -14.19 20.45 8.48
CA PRO A 75 -13.50 20.96 9.65
C PRO A 75 -13.22 22.46 9.51
N ALA A 76 -12.88 23.12 10.62
CA ALA A 76 -12.27 24.44 10.55
C ALA A 76 -10.96 24.36 9.73
N VAL A 77 -10.62 25.39 8.96
CA VAL A 77 -9.39 25.41 8.15
C VAL A 77 -8.50 26.55 8.61
N ARG A 78 -7.23 26.24 8.89
CA ARG A 78 -6.17 27.18 9.22
C ARG A 78 -5.07 27.09 8.17
N LEU A 79 -4.93 28.13 7.36
CA LEU A 79 -3.74 28.29 6.52
C LEU A 79 -2.57 28.70 7.41
N ASP A 80 -1.47 27.95 7.35
CA ASP A 80 -0.35 28.12 8.28
C ASP A 80 0.98 28.09 7.50
N GLU A 81 1.70 29.21 7.50
CA GLU A 81 3.00 29.33 6.83
C GLU A 81 4.02 28.31 7.34
N THR A 82 3.91 27.91 8.61
CA THR A 82 4.79 26.89 9.20
C THR A 82 4.51 25.48 8.67
N ALA A 83 3.34 25.25 8.06
CA ALA A 83 3.04 24.00 7.35
C ALA A 83 3.72 23.94 5.96
N TYR A 84 4.20 25.06 5.41
CA TYR A 84 5.18 25.10 4.32
C TYR A 84 6.61 24.83 4.87
N ALA A 85 6.77 23.75 5.62
CA ALA A 85 8.04 23.33 6.20
C ALA A 85 8.71 22.23 5.38
N PHE A 86 10.04 22.23 5.44
CA PHE A 86 10.90 21.15 4.94
C PHE A 86 11.72 20.51 6.07
N ASP A 87 11.31 20.74 7.33
CA ASP A 87 11.89 20.20 8.56
C ASP A 87 10.77 19.65 9.45
N GLY A 88 10.90 18.38 9.85
CA GLY A 88 9.93 17.69 10.73
C GLY A 88 9.85 18.27 12.14
N MET A 89 10.91 18.89 12.66
CA MET A 89 10.88 19.53 13.98
C MET A 89 9.98 20.77 13.97
N ALA A 90 10.01 21.57 12.89
CA ALA A 90 9.08 22.67 12.71
C ALA A 90 7.62 22.18 12.71
N LEU A 91 7.30 21.13 11.94
CA LEU A 91 5.94 20.57 11.94
C LEU A 91 5.53 19.98 13.30
N ARG A 92 6.46 19.40 14.07
CA ARG A 92 6.18 18.95 15.43
C ARG A 92 5.76 20.10 16.33
N HIS A 93 6.36 21.28 16.18
CA HIS A 93 5.95 22.47 16.93
C HIS A 93 4.52 22.89 16.54
N VAL A 94 4.20 22.91 15.25
CA VAL A 94 2.82 23.15 14.76
C VAL A 94 1.83 22.19 15.40
N VAL A 95 2.17 20.90 15.43
CA VAL A 95 1.33 19.87 16.04
C VAL A 95 1.17 20.11 17.54
N ARG A 96 2.24 20.47 18.26
CA ARG A 96 2.18 20.73 19.71
C ARG A 96 1.34 21.93 20.10
N ASP A 97 1.24 22.91 19.21
CA ASP A 97 0.49 24.15 19.41
C ASP A 97 -0.96 24.06 18.91
N LEU A 98 -1.44 22.86 18.56
CA LEU A 98 -2.83 22.64 18.17
C LEU A 98 -3.79 22.85 19.35
N PRO A 99 -5.03 23.34 19.09
CA PRO A 99 -6.01 23.58 20.14
C PRO A 99 -6.35 22.31 20.92
N ALA A 100 -6.42 22.42 22.25
CA ALA A 100 -6.66 21.28 23.13
C ALA A 100 -8.06 20.66 22.95
N GLU A 101 -9.01 21.40 22.41
CA GLU A 101 -10.36 20.95 22.10
C GLU A 101 -10.43 20.08 20.83
N ALA A 102 -9.50 20.22 19.88
CA ALA A 102 -9.51 19.46 18.63
C ALA A 102 -9.05 18.01 18.88
N GLY A 103 -9.94 17.03 18.78
CA GLY A 103 -9.64 15.61 18.93
C GLY A 103 -8.89 15.02 17.74
N ALA A 104 -9.25 15.45 16.53
CA ALA A 104 -8.61 15.01 15.29
C ALA A 104 -8.28 16.19 14.36
N VAL A 105 -7.05 16.20 13.85
CA VAL A 105 -6.53 17.28 13.01
C VAL A 105 -5.92 16.72 11.74
N ALA A 106 -6.24 17.32 10.60
CA ALA A 106 -5.50 17.11 9.35
C ALA A 106 -4.35 18.11 9.24
N LEU A 107 -3.16 17.64 8.86
CA LEU A 107 -2.00 18.47 8.54
C LEU A 107 -1.60 18.21 7.08
N VAL A 108 -1.78 19.23 6.23
CA VAL A 108 -1.51 19.15 4.80
C VAL A 108 -0.22 19.89 4.48
N GLY A 109 0.81 19.16 4.04
CA GLY A 109 2.16 19.70 3.92
C GLY A 109 3.04 19.02 2.89
N HIS A 110 4.36 19.07 3.12
CA HIS A 110 5.41 18.70 2.17
C HIS A 110 6.39 17.69 2.75
N ASN A 111 7.04 16.93 1.87
CA ASN A 111 8.23 16.17 2.23
C ASN A 111 9.47 17.06 2.07
N PRO A 112 10.55 16.82 2.85
CA PRO A 112 10.73 15.66 3.75
C PRO A 112 10.05 15.81 5.12
N ALA A 113 9.62 17.01 5.49
CA ALA A 113 9.09 17.34 6.84
C ALA A 113 8.01 16.38 7.35
N LEU A 114 7.06 15.98 6.50
CA LEU A 114 6.01 15.03 6.91
C LEU A 114 6.56 13.64 7.27
N GLU A 115 7.53 13.13 6.50
CA GLU A 115 8.14 11.82 6.78
C GLU A 115 9.00 11.88 8.04
N GLU A 116 9.75 12.97 8.21
CA GLU A 116 10.54 13.24 9.42
C GLU A 116 9.63 13.39 10.66
N LEU A 117 8.48 14.05 10.53
CA LEU A 117 7.51 14.14 11.61
C LEU A 117 7.02 12.76 12.04
N VAL A 118 6.72 11.86 11.09
CA VAL A 118 6.34 10.47 11.40
C VAL A 118 7.45 9.77 12.17
N GLU A 119 8.70 9.88 11.71
CA GLU A 119 9.85 9.27 12.39
C GLU A 119 10.00 9.82 13.83
N LEU A 120 9.82 11.14 14.02
CA LEU A 120 9.90 11.78 15.34
C LEU A 120 8.79 11.35 16.31
N VAL A 121 7.56 11.12 15.84
CA VAL A 121 6.42 10.86 16.75
C VAL A 121 6.06 9.39 16.88
N ALA A 122 6.34 8.57 15.86
CA ALA A 122 5.98 7.16 15.83
C ALA A 122 7.20 6.22 15.82
N ASP A 123 8.42 6.75 15.63
CA ASP A 123 9.67 5.98 15.54
C ASP A 123 9.59 4.89 14.45
N VAL A 124 9.00 5.27 13.32
CA VAL A 124 8.90 4.45 12.10
C VAL A 124 9.15 5.32 10.88
N ARG A 125 9.80 4.76 9.86
CA ARG A 125 9.99 5.43 8.57
C ARG A 125 8.87 5.05 7.62
N LEU A 126 8.08 6.04 7.19
CA LEU A 126 7.05 5.87 6.18
C LEU A 126 7.41 6.65 4.92
N THR A 127 7.13 6.07 3.75
CA THR A 127 7.17 6.81 2.49
C THR A 127 5.81 7.45 2.23
N LEU A 128 5.78 8.77 2.20
CA LEU A 128 4.63 9.59 1.86
C LEU A 128 4.81 10.10 0.42
N SER A 129 4.43 9.31 -0.58
CA SER A 129 4.37 9.80 -1.97
C SER A 129 3.28 10.90 -2.13
N THR A 130 3.20 11.59 -3.27
CA THR A 130 2.17 12.63 -3.46
C THR A 130 0.76 12.07 -3.29
N SER A 131 -0.12 12.82 -2.61
CA SER A 131 -1.46 12.39 -2.18
C SER A 131 -1.49 11.15 -1.27
N CYS A 132 -0.35 10.75 -0.69
CA CYS A 132 -0.31 9.74 0.36
C CYS A 132 -0.79 10.37 1.67
N LEU A 133 -1.51 9.58 2.48
CA LEU A 133 -1.89 9.96 3.83
C LEU A 133 -1.26 9.01 4.86
N ALA A 134 -1.13 9.49 6.09
CA ALA A 134 -0.88 8.68 7.28
C ALA A 134 -1.80 9.13 8.40
N VAL A 135 -2.40 8.17 9.11
CA VAL A 135 -3.24 8.41 10.27
C VAL A 135 -2.47 7.95 11.50
N LEU A 136 -2.15 8.88 12.39
CA LEU A 136 -1.37 8.65 13.60
C LEU A 136 -2.25 8.88 14.82
N ALA A 137 -2.12 8.07 15.86
CA ALA A 137 -2.85 8.29 17.11
C ALA A 137 -2.00 8.04 18.35
N TRP A 138 -2.18 8.88 19.37
CA TRP A 138 -1.52 8.71 20.67
C TRP A 138 -2.45 9.12 21.83
N LYS A 139 -2.12 8.65 23.04
CA LYS A 139 -2.79 9.07 24.27
C LYS A 139 -2.17 10.38 24.76
N GLY A 140 -2.97 11.31 25.26
CA GLY A 140 -2.51 12.59 25.79
C GLY A 140 -2.99 13.80 24.99
N GLY A 141 -2.34 14.93 25.18
CA GLY A 141 -2.58 16.16 24.44
C GLY A 141 -1.70 16.29 23.20
N TRP A 142 -1.94 17.34 22.43
CA TRP A 142 -1.11 17.71 21.28
C TRP A 142 0.34 18.04 21.67
N ALA A 143 0.53 18.70 22.82
CA ALA A 143 1.85 18.99 23.39
C ALA A 143 2.73 17.74 23.62
N ASP A 144 2.11 16.57 23.77
CA ASP A 144 2.79 15.28 23.97
C ASP A 144 3.33 14.66 22.68
N ALA A 145 3.17 15.30 21.52
CA ALA A 145 3.68 14.79 20.25
C ALA A 145 5.21 14.53 20.33
N GLY A 146 5.60 13.27 20.08
CA GLY A 146 6.98 12.78 20.20
C GLY A 146 7.47 12.54 21.64
N SER A 147 6.64 12.84 22.65
CA SER A 147 6.87 12.39 24.04
C SER A 147 6.11 11.08 24.30
N THR A 148 4.90 10.95 23.75
CA THR A 148 4.16 9.69 23.68
C THR A 148 4.29 9.11 22.27
N ARG A 149 4.70 7.84 22.16
CA ARG A 149 4.82 7.16 20.87
C ARG A 149 3.45 7.04 20.21
N ALA A 150 3.32 7.61 19.01
CA ALA A 150 2.15 7.48 18.18
C ALA A 150 2.09 6.09 17.52
N ARG A 151 0.89 5.55 17.40
CA ARG A 151 0.58 4.39 16.58
C ARG A 151 0.21 4.84 15.19
N VAL A 152 0.75 4.19 14.16
CA VAL A 152 0.27 4.32 12.79
C VAL A 152 -0.99 3.47 12.65
N LEU A 153 -2.14 4.12 12.42
CA LEU A 153 -3.42 3.44 12.20
C LEU A 153 -3.64 3.10 10.73
N ALA A 154 -3.18 3.97 9.84
CA ALA A 154 -3.23 3.75 8.39
C ALA A 154 -2.10 4.53 7.71
N HIS A 155 -1.61 4.03 6.59
CA HIS A 155 -0.70 4.76 5.71
C HIS A 155 -0.84 4.29 4.27
N GLY A 156 -0.67 5.21 3.32
CA GLY A 156 -0.68 4.88 1.90
C GLY A 156 -1.46 5.89 1.06
N ARG A 157 -1.41 5.70 -0.25
CA ARG A 157 -2.33 6.38 -1.15
C ARG A 157 -3.59 5.53 -1.26
N PRO A 158 -4.79 6.08 -1.01
CA PRO A 158 -6.02 5.35 -1.24
C PRO A 158 -6.12 4.87 -2.68
N PRO A 159 -6.72 3.70 -2.91
CA PRO A 159 -6.90 3.19 -4.25
C PRO A 159 -7.87 4.05 -5.06
N THR A 160 -7.68 4.08 -6.39
CA THR A 160 -8.64 4.62 -7.37
C THR A 160 -9.51 3.48 -7.91
N PRO A 161 -10.71 3.20 -7.36
CA PRO A 161 -11.55 2.13 -7.89
C PRO A 161 -11.81 2.38 -9.38
N PRO A 162 -11.84 1.34 -10.23
CA PRO A 162 -12.26 1.53 -11.61
C PRO A 162 -13.73 1.99 -11.64
N ALA A 163 -14.11 2.65 -12.73
CA ALA A 163 -15.51 2.80 -13.06
C ALA A 163 -16.04 1.42 -13.47
N GLY A 164 -16.95 0.85 -12.67
CA GLY A 164 -17.48 -0.50 -12.87
C GLY A 164 -17.39 -1.36 -11.61
N GLU A 165 -18.10 -2.49 -11.62
CA GLU A 165 -18.07 -3.42 -10.49
C GLU A 165 -16.87 -4.35 -10.61
N VAL A 166 -16.05 -4.41 -9.55
CA VAL A 166 -14.98 -5.40 -9.44
C VAL A 166 -15.42 -6.56 -8.55
N VAL A 167 -15.48 -7.75 -9.14
CA VAL A 167 -15.73 -9.01 -8.45
C VAL A 167 -14.46 -9.84 -8.42
N VAL A 168 -14.05 -10.30 -7.23
CA VAL A 168 -13.01 -11.34 -7.10
C VAL A 168 -13.71 -12.67 -6.87
N ARG A 169 -13.40 -13.67 -7.70
CA ARG A 169 -14.02 -15.00 -7.65
C ARG A 169 -13.01 -16.08 -8.01
N THR A 170 -13.31 -17.33 -7.68
CA THR A 170 -12.51 -18.48 -8.14
C THR A 170 -12.37 -18.44 -9.67
N ARG A 171 -11.15 -18.68 -10.16
CA ARG A 171 -10.83 -18.68 -11.59
C ARG A 171 -11.58 -19.83 -12.27
N ARG A 172 -12.08 -19.55 -13.46
CA ARG A 172 -12.70 -20.51 -14.39
C ARG A 172 -11.78 -20.71 -15.59
N ASP A 173 -11.86 -21.85 -16.25
CA ASP A 173 -11.04 -22.13 -17.44
C ASP A 173 -11.26 -21.10 -18.55
N GLY A 174 -12.50 -20.60 -18.70
CA GLY A 174 -12.84 -19.54 -19.64
C GLY A 174 -12.17 -18.19 -19.36
N ASP A 175 -11.59 -17.97 -18.18
CA ASP A 175 -10.87 -16.73 -17.86
C ASP A 175 -9.47 -16.71 -18.48
N VAL A 176 -8.88 -17.87 -18.73
CA VAL A 176 -7.46 -18.02 -19.07
C VAL A 176 -7.08 -17.21 -20.32
N PRO A 177 -7.83 -17.24 -21.44
CA PRO A 177 -7.50 -16.44 -22.61
C PRO A 177 -7.41 -14.93 -22.30
N GLY A 178 -8.38 -14.39 -21.55
CA GLY A 178 -8.35 -12.98 -21.14
C GLY A 178 -7.20 -12.67 -20.18
N LEU A 179 -6.87 -13.60 -19.28
CA LEU A 179 -5.73 -13.46 -18.38
C LEU A 179 -4.38 -13.51 -19.10
N VAL A 180 -4.25 -14.28 -20.19
CA VAL A 180 -3.07 -14.28 -21.07
C VAL A 180 -2.87 -12.89 -21.69
N GLU A 181 -3.94 -12.28 -22.18
CA GLU A 181 -3.89 -10.91 -22.74
C GLU A 181 -3.44 -9.89 -21.68
N VAL A 182 -4.03 -9.94 -20.49
CA VAL A 182 -3.66 -9.06 -19.37
C VAL A 182 -2.21 -9.25 -18.97
N LEU A 183 -1.74 -10.49 -18.83
CA LEU A 183 -0.38 -10.80 -18.43
C LEU A 183 0.64 -10.32 -19.48
N ALA A 184 0.37 -10.56 -20.77
CA ALA A 184 1.23 -10.12 -21.87
C ALA A 184 1.33 -8.60 -21.94
N ALA A 185 0.20 -7.88 -21.82
CA ALA A 185 0.18 -6.42 -21.79
C ALA A 185 0.92 -5.87 -20.56
N GLN A 186 0.75 -6.51 -19.39
CA GLN A 186 1.45 -6.11 -18.17
C GLN A 186 2.96 -6.33 -18.26
N GLN A 187 3.41 -7.40 -18.92
CA GLN A 187 4.83 -7.76 -19.01
C GLN A 187 5.65 -6.64 -19.66
N ALA A 188 5.13 -6.03 -20.74
CA ALA A 188 5.77 -4.92 -21.44
C ALA A 188 6.08 -3.72 -20.51
N VAL A 189 5.31 -3.54 -19.43
CA VAL A 189 5.44 -2.42 -18.49
C VAL A 189 6.13 -2.82 -17.18
N SER A 190 5.84 -4.01 -16.66
CA SER A 190 6.29 -4.48 -15.34
C SER A 190 7.56 -5.32 -15.37
N ARG A 191 7.92 -5.87 -16.54
CA ARG A 191 8.91 -6.94 -16.69
C ARG A 191 8.58 -8.21 -15.89
N TYR A 192 7.33 -8.36 -15.42
CA TYR A 192 6.80 -9.58 -14.86
C TYR A 192 5.89 -10.26 -15.88
N PRO A 193 6.10 -11.54 -16.22
CA PRO A 193 7.12 -12.43 -15.67
C PRO A 193 8.55 -12.04 -16.10
N MET A 194 9.53 -12.38 -15.25
CA MET A 194 10.95 -12.03 -15.46
C MET A 194 11.55 -12.61 -16.74
N ARG A 195 11.02 -13.75 -17.18
CA ARG A 195 11.37 -14.39 -18.44
C ARG A 195 10.24 -14.15 -19.42
N TRP A 196 10.55 -13.47 -20.53
CA TRP A 196 9.61 -13.24 -21.61
C TRP A 196 10.36 -13.14 -22.95
N PRO A 197 9.90 -13.81 -24.04
CA PRO A 197 8.81 -14.78 -24.06
C PRO A 197 9.09 -15.97 -23.13
N LEU A 198 8.01 -16.58 -22.64
CA LEU A 198 8.13 -17.80 -21.83
C LEU A 198 8.63 -18.95 -22.71
N PRO A 199 9.39 -19.91 -22.14
CA PRO A 199 9.86 -21.09 -22.86
C PRO A 199 8.78 -22.16 -23.04
N PHE A 200 7.55 -21.87 -22.61
CA PHE A 200 6.36 -22.71 -22.64
C PHE A 200 5.12 -21.81 -22.85
N PRO A 201 3.93 -22.37 -23.18
CA PRO A 201 2.70 -21.61 -23.38
C PRO A 201 2.35 -20.70 -22.19
N VAL A 202 1.81 -19.50 -22.44
CA VAL A 202 1.51 -18.52 -21.38
C VAL A 202 0.42 -19.03 -20.45
N GLU A 203 -0.49 -19.84 -20.97
CA GLU A 203 -1.54 -20.54 -20.25
C GLU A 203 -0.96 -21.42 -19.14
N GLU A 204 0.17 -22.09 -19.37
CA GLU A 204 0.85 -22.93 -18.37
C GLU A 204 1.52 -22.09 -17.26
N PHE A 205 1.81 -20.81 -17.51
CA PHE A 205 2.25 -19.90 -16.46
C PHE A 205 1.12 -19.51 -15.50
N ILE A 206 -0.10 -19.39 -16.04
CA ILE A 206 -1.31 -19.02 -15.29
C ILE A 206 -1.85 -20.26 -14.58
N VAL A 207 -1.92 -21.40 -15.27
CA VAL A 207 -2.39 -22.70 -14.78
C VAL A 207 -1.19 -23.60 -14.51
N ARG A 208 -0.48 -23.35 -13.40
CA ARG A 208 0.74 -24.08 -13.08
C ARG A 208 0.46 -25.49 -12.53
N PRO A 209 1.35 -26.47 -12.78
CA PRO A 209 1.40 -27.69 -11.99
C PRO A 209 1.59 -27.38 -10.50
N GLY A 210 0.88 -28.09 -9.62
CA GLY A 210 0.92 -27.83 -8.16
C GLY A 210 0.11 -26.61 -7.71
N GLN A 211 -0.71 -26.03 -8.58
CA GLN A 211 -1.70 -25.02 -8.19
C GLN A 211 -2.78 -25.66 -7.32
N VAL A 212 -2.98 -25.11 -6.12
CA VAL A 212 -4.03 -25.55 -5.18
C VAL A 212 -5.35 -24.85 -5.49
N VAL A 213 -5.31 -23.53 -5.65
CA VAL A 213 -6.48 -22.68 -5.94
C VAL A 213 -6.07 -21.39 -6.64
N ALA A 214 -6.97 -20.79 -7.42
CA ALA A 214 -6.73 -19.51 -8.08
C ALA A 214 -8.00 -18.64 -8.14
N TRP A 215 -7.81 -17.33 -8.19
CA TRP A 215 -8.87 -16.34 -8.32
C TRP A 215 -8.61 -15.39 -9.49
N THR A 216 -9.71 -14.93 -10.07
CA THR A 216 -9.75 -13.90 -11.10
C THR A 216 -10.47 -12.68 -10.53
N ALA A 217 -9.88 -11.50 -10.72
CA ALA A 217 -10.60 -10.24 -10.61
C ALA A 217 -11.27 -9.95 -11.96
N GLU A 218 -12.57 -9.69 -11.93
CA GLU A 218 -13.40 -9.37 -13.08
C GLU A 218 -13.90 -7.94 -12.95
N LEU A 219 -13.80 -7.16 -14.03
CA LEU A 219 -14.40 -5.83 -14.17
C LEU A 219 -15.40 -5.88 -15.34
N ASP A 220 -16.68 -5.67 -15.04
CA ASP A 220 -17.78 -5.67 -16.01
C ASP A 220 -17.74 -6.89 -16.96
N GLY A 221 -17.56 -8.11 -16.43
CA GLY A 221 -17.52 -9.34 -17.22
C GLY A 221 -16.14 -9.74 -17.73
N ARG A 222 -15.11 -8.89 -17.61
CA ARG A 222 -13.78 -9.12 -18.20
C ARG A 222 -12.73 -9.43 -17.15
N PRO A 223 -11.90 -10.48 -17.33
CA PRO A 223 -10.74 -10.72 -16.47
C PRO A 223 -9.76 -9.53 -16.52
N VAL A 224 -9.40 -9.01 -15.35
CA VAL A 224 -8.48 -7.86 -15.20
C VAL A 224 -7.38 -8.10 -14.18
N GLY A 225 -7.37 -9.26 -13.52
CA GLY A 225 -6.31 -9.63 -12.59
C GLY A 225 -6.44 -11.07 -12.13
N HIS A 226 -5.37 -11.59 -11.56
CA HIS A 226 -5.25 -12.99 -11.16
C HIS A 226 -4.34 -13.12 -9.94
N VAL A 227 -4.58 -14.14 -9.13
CA VAL A 227 -3.70 -14.65 -8.08
C VAL A 227 -3.91 -16.14 -7.91
N ALA A 228 -2.88 -16.87 -7.52
CA ALA A 228 -2.98 -18.29 -7.21
C ALA A 228 -2.19 -18.67 -5.96
N VAL A 229 -2.64 -19.73 -5.28
CA VAL A 229 -1.90 -20.43 -4.24
C VAL A 229 -1.38 -21.75 -4.82
N HIS A 230 -0.12 -22.03 -4.55
CA HIS A 230 0.57 -23.23 -5.01
C HIS A 230 1.13 -24.00 -3.82
N GLU A 231 1.31 -25.30 -4.00
CA GLU A 231 2.16 -26.10 -3.12
C GLU A 231 3.62 -25.59 -3.23
N PRO A 232 4.40 -25.62 -2.14
CA PRO A 232 5.81 -25.32 -2.21
C PRO A 232 6.52 -26.32 -3.13
N ALA A 233 7.42 -25.82 -3.97
CA ALA A 233 8.20 -26.68 -4.85
C ALA A 233 9.10 -27.61 -4.02
N PRO A 234 9.15 -28.93 -4.33
CA PRO A 234 10.05 -29.86 -3.68
C PRO A 234 11.51 -29.47 -3.98
N ASP A 235 12.42 -29.80 -3.07
CA ASP A 235 13.86 -29.56 -3.18
C ASP A 235 14.23 -28.11 -3.53
N SER A 236 13.43 -27.16 -3.04
CA SER A 236 13.62 -25.73 -3.30
C SER A 236 14.23 -25.03 -2.08
N PRO A 237 15.32 -24.26 -2.25
CA PRO A 237 15.89 -23.49 -1.14
C PRO A 237 14.94 -22.42 -0.59
N LEU A 238 13.93 -21.99 -1.37
CA LEU A 238 12.88 -21.11 -0.87
C LEU A 238 11.98 -21.84 0.13
N THR A 239 11.65 -23.12 -0.15
CA THR A 239 10.82 -23.95 0.70
C THR A 239 11.49 -24.21 2.04
N ASP A 240 12.80 -24.48 2.06
CA ASP A 240 13.58 -24.65 3.28
C ASP A 240 13.56 -23.37 4.15
N LEU A 241 13.72 -22.20 3.52
CA LEU A 241 13.66 -20.90 4.21
C LEU A 241 12.28 -20.66 4.84
N TRP A 242 11.20 -20.95 4.10
CA TRP A 242 9.84 -20.77 4.60
C TRP A 242 9.49 -21.74 5.72
N ALA A 243 9.82 -23.02 5.54
CA ALA A 243 9.60 -24.07 6.53
C ALA A 243 10.31 -23.74 7.85
N ALA A 244 11.60 -23.37 7.76
CA ALA A 244 12.38 -22.96 8.92
C ALA A 244 11.81 -21.71 9.61
N ALA A 245 11.35 -20.72 8.83
CA ALA A 245 10.83 -19.48 9.38
C ALA A 245 9.46 -19.62 10.06
N HIS A 246 8.61 -20.53 9.59
CA HIS A 246 7.33 -20.85 10.20
C HIS A 246 7.42 -21.93 11.29
N GLY A 247 8.50 -22.72 11.32
CA GLY A 247 8.60 -23.91 12.16
C GLY A 247 7.59 -25.00 11.75
N ARG A 248 7.24 -25.04 10.46
CA ARG A 248 6.23 -25.93 9.88
C ARG A 248 6.83 -26.72 8.72
N PRO A 249 6.43 -27.99 8.53
CA PRO A 249 6.90 -28.78 7.40
C PRO A 249 6.29 -28.28 6.08
N PRO A 250 6.90 -28.57 4.91
CA PRO A 250 6.46 -28.06 3.60
C PRO A 250 4.98 -28.30 3.28
N GLU A 251 4.41 -29.44 3.67
CA GLU A 251 2.99 -29.77 3.46
C GLU A 251 2.00 -28.85 4.20
N GLN A 252 2.49 -28.06 5.17
CA GLN A 252 1.69 -27.06 5.88
C GLN A 252 1.95 -25.63 5.37
N LEU A 253 2.61 -25.48 4.22
CA LEU A 253 2.87 -24.18 3.60
C LEU A 253 1.98 -23.98 2.38
N GLY A 254 1.63 -22.74 2.09
CA GLY A 254 0.99 -22.36 0.84
C GLY A 254 1.65 -21.12 0.24
N VAL A 255 2.00 -21.21 -1.04
CA VAL A 255 2.78 -20.20 -1.75
C VAL A 255 1.87 -19.32 -2.61
N LEU A 256 1.67 -18.08 -2.16
CA LEU A 256 0.96 -17.06 -2.92
C LEU A 256 1.85 -16.59 -4.09
N GLY A 257 1.33 -16.74 -5.31
CA GLY A 257 2.07 -16.45 -6.53
C GLY A 257 1.18 -16.09 -7.70
N THR A 258 1.80 -15.82 -8.84
CA THR A 258 1.10 -15.50 -10.10
C THR A 258 0.11 -14.33 -9.91
N LEU A 259 0.47 -13.36 -9.05
CA LEU A 259 -0.32 -12.17 -8.80
C LEU A 259 -0.02 -11.10 -9.85
N PHE A 260 -1.04 -10.74 -10.64
CA PHE A 260 -0.94 -9.66 -11.60
C PHE A 260 -2.29 -8.96 -11.80
N VAL A 261 -2.24 -7.70 -12.24
CA VAL A 261 -3.42 -6.87 -12.51
C VAL A 261 -3.13 -6.06 -13.76
N ASP A 262 -4.17 -5.82 -14.56
CA ASP A 262 -4.12 -4.94 -15.72
C ASP A 262 -3.36 -3.64 -15.39
N SER A 263 -2.36 -3.34 -16.21
CA SER A 263 -1.47 -2.20 -16.02
C SER A 263 -2.20 -0.85 -16.01
N GLY A 264 -3.34 -0.75 -16.70
CA GLY A 264 -4.22 0.42 -16.71
C GLY A 264 -5.03 0.58 -15.41
N LEU A 265 -5.16 -0.49 -14.62
CA LEU A 265 -5.87 -0.51 -13.34
C LEU A 265 -4.92 -0.47 -12.13
N ARG A 266 -3.65 -0.10 -12.33
CA ARG A 266 -2.71 0.03 -11.21
C ARG A 266 -3.17 1.09 -10.22
N GLY A 267 -3.03 0.76 -8.93
CA GLY A 267 -3.48 1.63 -7.85
C GLY A 267 -5.00 1.60 -7.63
N SER A 268 -5.73 0.68 -8.26
CA SER A 268 -7.18 0.53 -8.07
C SER A 268 -7.60 -0.27 -6.84
N GLY A 269 -6.65 -0.86 -6.14
CA GLY A 269 -6.91 -1.75 -5.01
C GLY A 269 -7.22 -3.20 -5.42
N ILE A 270 -7.42 -3.49 -6.71
CA ILE A 270 -7.69 -4.86 -7.20
C ILE A 270 -6.60 -5.85 -6.76
N GLY A 271 -5.33 -5.46 -6.91
CA GLY A 271 -4.21 -6.32 -6.51
C GLY A 271 -4.20 -6.65 -5.02
N ARG A 272 -4.62 -5.69 -4.17
CA ARG A 272 -4.80 -5.92 -2.74
C ARG A 272 -5.97 -6.84 -2.45
N ARG A 273 -7.13 -6.64 -3.11
CA ARG A 273 -8.30 -7.52 -2.94
C ARG A 273 -7.97 -8.96 -3.32
N LEU A 274 -7.25 -9.17 -4.43
CA LEU A 274 -6.76 -10.50 -4.84
C LEU A 274 -5.81 -11.09 -3.79
N HIS A 275 -4.81 -10.33 -3.37
CA HIS A 275 -3.88 -10.74 -2.32
C HIS A 275 -4.60 -11.16 -1.03
N ASP A 276 -5.47 -10.30 -0.51
CA ASP A 276 -6.19 -10.54 0.75
C ASP A 276 -7.12 -11.76 0.61
N THR A 277 -7.77 -11.95 -0.55
CA THR A 277 -8.58 -13.16 -0.83
C THR A 277 -7.75 -14.44 -0.75
N ALA A 278 -6.54 -14.44 -1.33
CA ALA A 278 -5.67 -15.61 -1.28
C ALA A 278 -5.11 -15.86 0.13
N LEU A 279 -4.83 -14.78 0.88
CA LEU A 279 -4.32 -14.86 2.24
C LEU A 279 -5.39 -15.36 3.24
N ASP A 280 -6.62 -14.87 3.11
CA ASP A 280 -7.76 -15.34 3.90
C ASP A 280 -8.01 -16.83 3.64
N TRP A 281 -7.96 -17.25 2.37
CA TRP A 281 -8.09 -18.67 2.04
C TRP A 281 -6.97 -19.53 2.65
N LEU A 282 -5.71 -19.08 2.61
CA LEU A 282 -4.59 -19.78 3.26
C LEU A 282 -4.82 -19.94 4.77
N HIS A 283 -5.32 -18.88 5.41
CA HIS A 283 -5.65 -18.90 6.83
C HIS A 283 -6.78 -19.89 7.15
N ASP A 284 -7.87 -19.85 6.38
CA ASP A 284 -9.02 -20.74 6.55
C ASP A 284 -8.67 -22.23 6.36
N HIS A 285 -7.56 -22.52 5.67
CA HIS A 285 -7.05 -23.87 5.42
C HIS A 285 -5.84 -24.25 6.30
N ASP A 286 -5.52 -23.45 7.33
CA ASP A 286 -4.38 -23.64 8.24
C ASP A 286 -3.02 -23.80 7.52
N LEU A 287 -2.85 -23.10 6.39
CA LEU A 287 -1.60 -23.09 5.63
C LEU A 287 -0.77 -21.85 5.98
N ALA A 288 0.52 -22.07 6.26
CA ALA A 288 1.44 -21.00 6.54
C ALA A 288 1.78 -20.25 5.25
N ALA A 289 1.39 -18.98 5.20
CA ALA A 289 1.47 -18.18 3.99
C ALA A 289 2.92 -17.79 3.65
N CYS A 290 3.30 -18.08 2.41
CA CYS A 290 4.63 -17.90 1.86
C CYS A 290 4.54 -17.16 0.52
N LEU A 291 5.53 -16.33 0.20
CA LEU A 291 5.70 -15.78 -1.14
C LEU A 291 7.16 -15.49 -1.45
N ASP A 292 7.44 -15.32 -2.74
CA ASP A 292 8.75 -14.95 -3.24
C ASP A 292 8.66 -13.72 -4.15
N VAL A 293 9.68 -12.85 -4.08
CA VAL A 293 9.74 -11.61 -4.88
C VAL A 293 11.10 -11.48 -5.53
N VAL A 294 11.14 -11.31 -6.85
CA VAL A 294 12.37 -10.92 -7.55
C VAL A 294 12.61 -9.42 -7.32
N PRO A 295 13.72 -8.99 -6.68
CA PRO A 295 13.94 -7.61 -6.29
C PRO A 295 14.44 -6.72 -7.45
N VAL A 296 13.88 -6.88 -8.65
CA VAL A 296 14.18 -6.03 -9.82
C VAL A 296 13.54 -4.66 -9.74
N HIS A 297 12.46 -4.52 -8.95
CA HIS A 297 11.83 -3.25 -8.66
C HIS A 297 11.69 -3.11 -7.14
N ARG A 298 12.45 -2.18 -6.54
CA ARG A 298 12.42 -1.86 -5.09
C ARG A 298 11.00 -1.76 -4.47
N PRO A 299 9.94 -1.32 -5.18
CA PRO A 299 8.60 -1.21 -4.60
C PRO A 299 7.93 -2.54 -4.18
N ALA A 300 8.23 -3.69 -4.80
CA ALA A 300 7.43 -4.90 -4.57
C ALA A 300 7.63 -5.51 -3.16
N ALA A 301 8.89 -5.66 -2.72
CA ALA A 301 9.18 -6.16 -1.38
C ALA A 301 8.71 -5.19 -0.28
N GLN A 302 8.83 -3.87 -0.52
CA GLN A 302 8.31 -2.85 0.39
C GLN A 302 6.78 -2.85 0.48
N MET A 303 6.10 -3.10 -0.65
CA MET A 303 4.65 -3.27 -0.68
C MET A 303 4.22 -4.46 0.18
N TYR A 304 4.84 -5.63 0.02
CA TYR A 304 4.50 -6.79 0.85
C TYR A 304 4.88 -6.57 2.32
N ALA A 305 5.99 -5.90 2.62
CA ALA A 305 6.31 -5.54 4.00
C ALA A 305 5.22 -4.68 4.67
N ALA A 306 4.64 -3.72 3.93
CA ALA A 306 3.51 -2.93 4.41
C ALA A 306 2.21 -3.76 4.58
N LEU A 307 2.13 -4.94 3.96
CA LEU A 307 1.02 -5.89 4.08
C LEU A 307 1.29 -6.98 5.12
N GLY A 308 2.26 -6.80 6.03
CA GLY A 308 2.54 -7.77 7.11
C GLY A 308 3.50 -8.89 6.74
N TRP A 309 4.13 -8.85 5.56
CA TRP A 309 5.11 -9.85 5.17
C TRP A 309 6.51 -9.52 5.71
N ARG A 310 7.21 -10.54 6.20
CA ARG A 310 8.57 -10.43 6.72
C ARG A 310 9.54 -11.18 5.81
N VAL A 311 10.66 -10.54 5.49
CA VAL A 311 11.77 -11.20 4.78
C VAL A 311 12.41 -12.25 5.69
N VAL A 312 12.60 -13.46 5.18
CA VAL A 312 13.21 -14.59 5.91
C VAL A 312 14.52 -15.08 5.30
N GLY A 313 14.81 -14.69 4.06
CA GLY A 313 16.06 -15.03 3.41
C GLY A 313 16.06 -14.64 1.94
N HIS A 314 17.16 -14.99 1.27
CA HIS A 314 17.30 -14.86 -0.17
C HIS A 314 17.74 -16.20 -0.73
N ALA A 315 17.23 -16.58 -1.89
CA ALA A 315 17.62 -17.80 -2.57
C ALA A 315 17.57 -17.63 -4.09
N ARG A 316 18.33 -18.47 -4.80
CA ARG A 316 18.33 -18.51 -6.26
C ARG A 316 17.62 -19.78 -6.74
N PRO A 317 16.34 -19.71 -7.14
CA PRO A 317 15.67 -20.86 -7.72
C PRO A 317 16.16 -21.11 -9.16
N ALA A 318 16.08 -22.36 -9.61
CA ALA A 318 16.61 -22.79 -10.92
C ALA A 318 15.98 -22.06 -12.13
N TRP A 319 14.76 -21.54 -11.98
CA TRP A 319 14.07 -20.80 -13.05
C TRP A 319 14.55 -19.35 -13.21
N LEU A 320 15.30 -18.81 -12.25
CA LEU A 320 15.72 -17.42 -12.24
C LEU A 320 16.83 -17.17 -13.27
N PRO A 321 16.71 -16.17 -14.17
CA PRO A 321 17.78 -15.83 -15.10
C PRO A 321 19.08 -15.49 -14.38
N ALA A 322 20.23 -15.89 -14.93
CA ALA A 322 21.54 -15.68 -14.31
C ALA A 322 21.81 -14.20 -13.95
N SER A 323 21.31 -13.27 -14.76
CA SER A 323 21.45 -11.82 -14.58
C SER A 323 20.51 -11.20 -13.54
N ALA A 324 19.52 -11.93 -13.04
CA ALA A 324 18.59 -11.41 -12.06
C ALA A 324 19.17 -11.54 -10.64
N PRO A 325 18.83 -10.60 -9.72
CA PRO A 325 19.19 -10.73 -8.31
C PRO A 325 18.42 -11.88 -7.66
N ASP A 326 19.01 -12.46 -6.62
CA ASP A 326 18.39 -13.55 -5.85
C ASP A 326 16.99 -13.16 -5.36
N VAL A 327 16.12 -14.14 -5.33
CA VAL A 327 14.72 -13.98 -4.94
C VAL A 327 14.65 -13.77 -3.43
N VAL A 328 13.84 -12.82 -3.01
CA VAL A 328 13.54 -12.54 -1.60
C VAL A 328 12.44 -13.50 -1.15
N ALA A 329 12.73 -14.36 -0.17
CA ALA A 329 11.74 -15.21 0.47
C ALA A 329 11.05 -14.42 1.58
N MET A 330 9.71 -14.43 1.59
CA MET A 330 8.92 -13.77 2.62
C MET A 330 7.86 -14.70 3.21
N VAL A 331 7.54 -14.48 4.48
CA VAL A 331 6.44 -15.14 5.19
C VAL A 331 5.46 -14.12 5.74
N HIS A 332 4.18 -14.47 5.77
CA HIS A 332 3.19 -13.64 6.45
C HIS A 332 3.01 -14.14 7.88
N THR A 333 3.21 -13.28 8.86
CA THR A 333 2.84 -13.56 10.25
C THR A 333 1.36 -13.22 10.39
N GLY A 334 0.50 -14.19 10.72
CA GLY A 334 -0.97 -14.01 10.83
C GLY A 334 -1.39 -12.71 11.54
N SER A 335 -2.58 -12.21 11.18
CA SER A 335 -3.13 -10.87 11.46
C SER A 335 -2.74 -10.18 12.78
N PRO A 336 -2.65 -8.83 12.82
CA PRO A 336 -2.56 -8.06 14.05
C PRO A 336 -3.83 -8.25 14.87
N GLY A 337 -3.82 -9.20 15.80
CA GLY A 337 -5.03 -9.66 16.48
C GLY A 337 -4.79 -10.48 17.74
N ASP A 338 -3.76 -10.15 18.54
CA ASP A 338 -3.84 -10.33 20.01
C ASP A 338 -2.86 -9.37 20.72
N PRO A 339 -3.34 -8.31 21.41
CA PRO A 339 -2.51 -7.48 22.29
C PRO A 339 -2.33 -8.08 23.69
N THR A 340 -2.66 -9.35 23.94
CA THR A 340 -2.57 -10.00 25.26
C THR A 340 -1.50 -11.09 25.37
N GLY A 341 -0.33 -10.88 24.76
CA GLY A 341 0.88 -11.62 25.09
C GLY A 341 1.47 -11.21 26.44
N LEU A 342 0.76 -11.51 27.53
CA LEU A 342 1.33 -11.60 28.88
C LEU A 342 1.84 -13.03 29.09
N SER A 343 3.16 -13.17 29.10
CA SER A 343 3.90 -13.97 30.08
C SER A 343 5.33 -13.48 30.13
#